data_AF-A0A954Q872-F1
#
_entry.id   AF-A0A954Q872-F1
#
_cell.length_a   1.000
_cell.length_b   1.000
_cell.length_c   1.000
_cell.angle_alpha   90.00
_cell.angle_beta   90.00
_cell.angle_gamma   90.00
#
_symmetry.space_group_name_H-M   'P 1'
#
loop_
_entity.id
_entity.type
_entity.pdbx_description
1 polymer ?
#
loop_
_entity_poly.entity_id
_entity_poly.type
_entity_poly.pdbx_seq_one_letter_code
_entity_poly.pdbx_strand_id
1 'polypeptide(L)'
;MNVRYLWSLSVCLSVAFVFGSGSNLSAENATQSSTLNVLFIGNSYTARHNLAQVVKAMAEAGNPKLTFNATSVIYGGRRLVDHWRLGTQNIVKLHALTRSEQEATIASLELAVKDDPKDGYAKSALARHRQLLADFEAQRTKWDVIVLQSYRDDLEGRESLYAEYAPKFSELAKAQGARVILYETTPTTQNAEPLKAAPDPELMMKKAREIAALANQIDASVAPMSLVALRCQTERPDLTLRFINDAHLNQTMAYLTACSLYAALFDRSPEGLPIASITDIRFLGEDRTKDRDGDPITRAFSDKDREDLQRIAWEGVQIFQKTRSVLAKANESPKR
;
A
#
# COMPACT_ATOMS: atom_id res chain seq x y z
N MET A 1 29.26 -84.77 -26.50
CA MET A 1 29.11 -83.86 -25.34
C MET A 1 27.79 -83.11 -25.47
N ASN A 2 26.87 -83.47 -24.57
CA ASN A 2 25.64 -82.82 -24.08
C ASN A 2 24.96 -81.63 -24.79
N VAL A 3 23.67 -81.87 -25.11
CA VAL A 3 22.45 -81.07 -24.76
C VAL A 3 22.24 -79.75 -25.53
N ARG A 4 21.35 -79.73 -26.55
CA ARG A 4 19.89 -79.46 -26.58
C ARG A 4 19.46 -77.98 -26.44
N TYR A 5 18.80 -77.51 -27.51
CA TYR A 5 17.66 -76.57 -27.65
C TYR A 5 17.66 -75.21 -26.93
N LEU A 6 17.41 -74.13 -27.69
CA LEU A 6 16.14 -73.36 -27.69
C LEU A 6 16.19 -72.13 -28.60
N TRP A 7 15.05 -71.83 -29.22
CA TRP A 7 14.74 -70.63 -30.02
C TRP A 7 14.29 -69.47 -29.12
N SER A 8 14.60 -68.22 -29.49
CA SER A 8 13.90 -67.00 -29.05
C SER A 8 14.27 -65.83 -29.96
N LEU A 9 13.38 -65.35 -30.84
CA LEU A 9 12.38 -64.28 -30.64
C LEU A 9 12.99 -62.95 -30.11
N SER A 10 13.15 -61.98 -31.02
CA SER A 10 13.43 -60.58 -30.69
C SER A 10 12.20 -59.92 -30.06
N VAL A 11 12.36 -59.42 -28.84
CA VAL A 11 11.38 -58.59 -28.14
C VAL A 11 11.63 -57.13 -28.52
N CYS A 12 10.69 -56.51 -29.25
CA CYS A 12 10.59 -55.05 -29.35
C CYS A 12 9.99 -54.51 -28.04
N LEU A 13 10.79 -53.77 -27.29
CA LEU A 13 10.33 -53.06 -26.10
C LEU A 13 9.67 -51.75 -26.52
N SER A 14 8.33 -51.74 -26.64
CA SER A 14 7.54 -50.53 -26.81
C SER A 14 7.40 -49.81 -25.47
N VAL A 15 8.12 -48.71 -25.29
CA VAL A 15 7.92 -47.78 -24.18
C VAL A 15 6.63 -47.01 -24.43
N ALA A 16 5.58 -47.34 -23.68
CA ALA A 16 4.36 -46.55 -23.64
C ALA A 16 4.62 -45.25 -22.88
N PHE A 17 4.69 -44.12 -23.59
CA PHE A 17 4.55 -42.81 -22.97
C PHE A 17 3.11 -42.69 -22.47
N VAL A 18 2.93 -42.72 -21.15
CA VAL A 18 1.71 -42.27 -20.51
C VAL A 18 1.62 -40.77 -20.77
N PHE A 19 0.75 -40.37 -21.71
CA PHE A 19 0.29 -39.00 -21.81
C PHE A 19 -0.42 -38.68 -20.51
N GLY A 20 0.29 -38.03 -19.59
CA GLY A 20 -0.33 -37.33 -18.49
C GLY A 20 -1.34 -36.36 -19.09
N SER A 21 -2.61 -36.57 -18.76
CA SER A 21 -3.70 -35.64 -18.97
C SER A 21 -3.31 -34.31 -18.35
N GLY A 22 -2.66 -33.47 -19.16
CA GLY A 22 -2.56 -32.06 -18.90
C GLY A 22 -3.98 -31.56 -18.73
N SER A 23 -4.31 -31.12 -17.53
CA SER A 23 -5.44 -30.25 -17.31
C SER A 23 -5.23 -29.03 -18.21
N ASN A 24 -5.86 -29.09 -19.39
CA ASN A 24 -6.30 -27.91 -20.09
C ASN A 24 -7.23 -27.18 -19.11
N LEU A 25 -6.65 -26.34 -18.25
CA LEU A 25 -7.32 -25.13 -17.80
C LEU A 25 -7.35 -24.23 -19.02
N SER A 26 -8.26 -24.60 -19.91
CA SER A 26 -8.72 -23.85 -21.05
C SER A 26 -9.01 -22.42 -20.61
N ALA A 27 -8.69 -21.51 -21.52
CA ALA A 27 -9.06 -20.12 -21.58
C ALA A 27 -10.58 -19.86 -21.38
N GLU A 28 -11.11 -20.11 -20.18
CA GLU A 28 -12.53 -19.89 -19.81
C GLU A 28 -12.74 -18.86 -18.70
N ASN A 29 -11.70 -18.20 -18.19
CA ASN A 29 -11.87 -17.09 -17.23
C ASN A 29 -11.63 -15.69 -17.83
N ALA A 30 -11.68 -15.54 -19.16
CA ALA A 30 -11.42 -14.25 -19.83
C ALA A 30 -12.62 -13.27 -19.84
N THR A 31 -13.73 -13.58 -19.16
CA THR A 31 -15.01 -12.85 -19.29
C THR A 31 -15.53 -12.18 -18.02
N GLN A 32 -14.81 -12.23 -16.88
CA GLN A 32 -15.31 -11.62 -15.65
C GLN A 32 -14.58 -10.30 -15.34
N SER A 33 -15.32 -9.19 -15.38
CA SER A 33 -14.91 -7.93 -14.76
C SER A 33 -14.65 -8.21 -13.28
N SER A 34 -13.46 -7.91 -12.79
CA SER A 34 -13.14 -8.03 -11.36
C SER A 34 -13.34 -6.68 -10.68
N THR A 35 -13.85 -6.70 -9.46
CA THR A 35 -13.96 -5.50 -8.62
C THR A 35 -12.96 -5.64 -7.48
N LEU A 36 -12.24 -4.56 -7.16
CA LEU A 36 -11.32 -4.51 -6.03
C LEU A 36 -11.71 -3.36 -5.10
N ASN A 37 -12.22 -3.69 -3.91
CA ASN A 37 -12.57 -2.73 -2.87
C ASN A 37 -11.34 -2.48 -1.98
N VAL A 38 -10.80 -1.27 -2.04
CA VAL A 38 -9.58 -0.88 -1.33
C VAL A 38 -9.88 0.21 -0.33
N LEU A 39 -9.58 -0.07 0.94
CA LEU A 39 -9.67 0.89 2.03
C LEU A 39 -8.31 1.49 2.35
N PHE A 40 -8.18 2.80 2.24
CA PHE A 40 -7.01 3.55 2.66
C PHE A 40 -7.23 4.17 4.04
N ILE A 41 -6.39 3.82 5.01
CA ILE A 41 -6.43 4.36 6.37
C ILE A 41 -5.18 5.22 6.58
N GLY A 42 -5.38 6.52 6.83
CA GLY A 42 -4.25 7.41 7.03
C GLY A 42 -4.63 8.86 7.30
N ASN A 43 -3.73 9.75 6.91
CA ASN A 43 -3.80 11.18 7.18
C ASN A 43 -3.54 12.01 5.91
N SER A 44 -2.96 13.19 6.05
CA SER A 44 -2.65 14.08 4.92
C SER A 44 -1.73 13.43 3.87
N TYR A 45 -0.89 12.46 4.22
CA TYR A 45 -0.04 11.74 3.27
C TYR A 45 -0.84 10.83 2.34
N THR A 46 -1.99 10.35 2.80
CA THR A 46 -2.96 9.61 1.97
C THR A 46 -3.96 10.55 1.27
N ALA A 47 -4.36 11.64 1.93
CA ALA A 47 -5.41 12.52 1.42
C ALA A 47 -4.94 13.50 0.33
N ARG A 48 -3.70 14.00 0.45
CA ARG A 48 -3.16 14.96 -0.54
C ARG A 48 -3.01 14.32 -1.90
N HIS A 49 -2.93 15.16 -2.93
CA HIS A 49 -2.66 14.72 -4.31
C HIS A 49 -3.69 13.76 -4.90
N ASN A 50 -4.87 13.65 -4.28
CA ASN A 50 -5.88 12.63 -4.60
C ASN A 50 -5.29 11.22 -4.71
N LEU A 51 -4.32 10.87 -3.84
CA LEU A 51 -3.48 9.68 -4.00
C LEU A 51 -4.27 8.40 -4.30
N ALA A 52 -5.34 8.13 -3.55
CA ALA A 52 -6.17 6.93 -3.76
C ALA A 52 -6.84 6.89 -5.15
N GLN A 53 -7.21 8.05 -5.71
CA GLN A 53 -7.77 8.16 -7.06
C GLN A 53 -6.71 8.01 -8.15
N VAL A 54 -5.47 8.48 -7.90
CA VAL A 54 -4.34 8.24 -8.81
C VAL A 54 -4.01 6.76 -8.86
N VAL A 55 -3.99 6.08 -7.70
CA VAL A 55 -3.80 4.62 -7.63
C VAL A 55 -4.93 3.87 -8.34
N LYS A 56 -6.19 4.30 -8.18
CA LYS A 56 -7.32 3.79 -8.96
C LYS A 56 -7.06 3.92 -10.47
N ALA A 57 -6.70 5.11 -10.94
CA ALA A 57 -6.44 5.34 -12.36
C ALA A 57 -5.28 4.46 -12.89
N MET A 58 -4.21 4.30 -12.11
CA MET A 58 -3.10 3.39 -12.45
C MET A 58 -3.56 1.93 -12.51
N ALA A 59 -4.37 1.49 -11.54
CA ALA A 59 -4.91 0.13 -11.46
C ALA A 59 -5.79 -0.21 -12.67
N GLU A 60 -6.70 0.70 -13.05
CA GLU A 60 -7.63 0.50 -14.16
C GLU A 60 -6.93 0.62 -15.52
N ALA A 61 -5.90 1.47 -15.63
CA ALA A 61 -5.06 1.52 -16.83
C ALA A 61 -4.22 0.24 -17.01
N GLY A 62 -3.65 -0.31 -15.92
CA GLY A 62 -2.86 -1.54 -15.93
C GLY A 62 -3.68 -2.83 -16.03
N ASN A 63 -4.99 -2.73 -15.79
CA ASN A 63 -5.97 -3.80 -15.93
C ASN A 63 -7.34 -3.25 -16.39
N PRO A 64 -7.58 -3.12 -17.70
CA PRO A 64 -8.81 -2.49 -18.24
C PRO A 64 -10.14 -3.17 -17.88
N LYS A 65 -10.10 -4.39 -17.32
CA LYS A 65 -11.30 -5.12 -16.84
C LYS A 65 -11.51 -5.03 -15.33
N LEU A 66 -10.65 -4.30 -14.62
CA LEU A 66 -10.76 -4.06 -13.20
C LEU A 66 -11.63 -2.83 -12.94
N THR A 67 -12.58 -2.95 -12.02
CA THR A 67 -13.20 -1.81 -11.34
C THR A 67 -12.53 -1.64 -9.98
N PHE A 68 -11.84 -0.52 -9.76
CA PHE A 68 -11.16 -0.25 -8.50
C PHE A 68 -11.99 0.73 -7.65
N ASN A 69 -12.52 0.26 -6.53
CA ASN A 69 -13.29 1.08 -5.59
C ASN A 69 -12.40 1.56 -4.45
N ALA A 70 -12.04 2.84 -4.47
CA ALA A 70 -11.23 3.45 -3.44
C ALA A 70 -12.10 4.10 -2.36
N THR A 71 -11.92 3.68 -1.10
CA THR A 71 -12.48 4.36 0.08
C THR A 71 -11.35 4.84 0.97
N SER A 72 -11.53 5.97 1.66
CA SER A 72 -10.51 6.50 2.57
C SER A 72 -11.08 6.92 3.90
N VAL A 73 -10.39 6.57 4.98
CA VAL A 73 -10.63 7.09 6.34
C VAL A 73 -9.45 7.97 6.71
N ILE A 74 -9.68 9.29 6.71
CA ILE A 74 -8.65 10.29 6.90
C ILE A 74 -8.87 11.07 8.19
N TYR A 75 -7.82 11.15 9.01
CA TYR A 75 -7.71 12.13 10.09
C TYR A 75 -6.34 12.82 10.04
N GLY A 76 -6.32 14.15 10.01
CA GLY A 76 -5.10 14.96 9.82
C GLY A 76 -4.01 14.68 10.87
N GLY A 77 -2.77 14.42 10.40
CA GLY A 77 -1.61 14.14 11.27
C GLY A 77 -1.82 13.00 12.27
N ARG A 78 -2.79 12.11 12.05
CA ARG A 78 -3.10 10.97 12.94
C ARG A 78 -2.35 9.72 12.50
N ARG A 79 -2.07 8.86 13.48
CA ARG A 79 -1.39 7.57 13.38
C ARG A 79 -2.39 6.42 13.49
N LEU A 80 -1.98 5.17 13.26
CA LEU A 80 -2.89 4.02 13.40
C LEU A 80 -3.49 3.89 14.81
N VAL A 81 -2.72 4.21 15.86
CA VAL A 81 -3.24 4.25 17.24
C VAL A 81 -4.38 5.25 17.40
N ASP A 82 -4.29 6.41 16.74
CA ASP A 82 -5.36 7.40 16.76
C ASP A 82 -6.57 6.92 15.96
N HIS A 83 -6.37 6.25 14.81
CA HIS A 83 -7.45 5.64 14.05
C HIS A 83 -8.21 4.58 14.87
N TRP A 84 -7.48 3.79 15.66
CA TRP A 84 -8.05 2.81 16.58
C TRP A 84 -8.89 3.50 17.67
N ARG A 85 -8.36 4.55 18.30
CA ARG A 85 -9.12 5.36 19.26
C ARG A 85 -10.38 5.97 18.64
N LEU A 86 -10.32 6.35 17.35
CA LEU A 86 -11.39 7.02 16.62
C LEU A 86 -12.38 6.06 15.92
N GLY A 87 -12.41 4.78 16.29
CA GLY A 87 -13.43 3.83 15.85
C GLY A 87 -13.23 3.24 14.44
N THR A 88 -12.07 3.44 13.81
CA THR A 88 -11.82 2.99 12.42
C THR A 88 -11.97 1.47 12.24
N GLN A 89 -11.89 0.68 13.31
CA GLN A 89 -12.12 -0.77 13.32
C GLN A 89 -13.50 -1.15 12.78
N ASN A 90 -14.53 -0.34 13.03
CA ASN A 90 -15.88 -0.64 12.54
C ASN A 90 -16.00 -0.44 11.03
N ILE A 91 -15.22 0.48 10.46
CA ILE A 91 -15.16 0.70 9.00
C ILE A 91 -14.40 -0.46 8.34
N VAL A 92 -13.34 -0.97 8.99
CA VAL A 92 -12.65 -2.18 8.53
C VAL A 92 -13.57 -3.40 8.56
N LYS A 93 -14.39 -3.53 9.60
CA LYS A 93 -15.35 -4.62 9.77
C LYS A 93 -16.71 -4.38 9.12
N LEU A 94 -16.82 -3.42 8.20
CA LEU A 94 -18.14 -2.97 7.68
C LEU A 94 -19.01 -4.12 7.13
N HIS A 95 -18.42 -5.16 6.53
CA HIS A 95 -19.13 -6.35 6.07
C HIS A 95 -19.91 -7.07 7.20
N ALA A 96 -19.39 -7.11 8.42
CA ALA A 96 -19.94 -7.85 9.56
C ALA A 96 -20.28 -6.95 10.77
N LEU A 97 -20.18 -5.62 10.62
CA LEU A 97 -20.47 -4.66 11.67
C LEU A 97 -21.89 -4.88 12.21
N THR A 98 -22.01 -4.87 13.54
CA THR A 98 -23.30 -4.93 14.23
C THR A 98 -23.71 -3.55 14.74
N ARG A 99 -25.03 -3.36 14.90
CA ARG A 99 -25.59 -2.14 15.51
C ARG A 99 -25.01 -1.88 16.90
N SER A 100 -24.88 -2.91 17.72
CA SER A 100 -24.36 -2.79 19.09
C SER A 100 -22.88 -2.36 19.13
N GLU A 101 -22.01 -2.92 18.27
CA GLU A 101 -20.62 -2.46 18.18
C GLU A 101 -20.53 -0.99 17.74
N GLN A 102 -21.40 -0.59 16.83
CA GLN A 102 -21.44 0.79 16.33
C GLN A 102 -21.94 1.77 17.40
N GLU A 103 -23.01 1.41 18.12
CA GLU A 103 -23.52 2.18 19.26
C GLU A 103 -22.50 2.29 20.39
N ALA A 104 -21.78 1.20 20.70
CA ALA A 104 -20.71 1.23 21.71
C ALA A 104 -19.57 2.17 21.31
N THR A 105 -19.21 2.20 20.02
CA THR A 105 -18.19 3.12 19.50
C THR A 105 -18.65 4.57 19.57
N ILE A 106 -19.92 4.85 19.25
CA ILE A 106 -20.53 6.17 19.41
C ILE A 106 -20.49 6.60 20.88
N ALA A 107 -20.90 5.74 21.81
CA ALA A 107 -20.88 6.05 23.24
C ALA A 107 -19.46 6.36 23.74
N SER A 108 -18.45 5.59 23.31
CA SER A 108 -17.04 5.87 23.63
C SER A 108 -16.58 7.23 23.08
N LEU A 109 -16.97 7.58 21.85
CA LEU A 109 -16.65 8.87 21.24
C LEU A 109 -17.39 10.04 21.90
N GLU A 110 -18.62 9.85 22.36
CA GLU A 110 -19.37 10.86 23.13
C GLU A 110 -18.66 11.18 24.45
N LEU A 111 -18.16 10.15 25.16
CA LEU A 111 -17.32 10.34 26.34
C LEU A 111 -16.02 11.07 25.99
N ALA A 112 -15.32 10.66 24.94
CA ALA A 112 -14.08 11.33 24.51
C ALA A 112 -14.30 12.82 24.16
N VAL A 113 -15.41 13.17 23.51
CA VAL A 113 -15.77 14.56 23.19
C VAL A 113 -16.17 15.34 24.45
N LYS A 114 -16.80 14.69 25.43
CA LYS A 114 -17.12 15.30 26.71
C LYS A 114 -15.86 15.58 27.53
N ASP A 115 -14.93 14.64 27.55
CA ASP A 115 -13.69 14.71 28.32
C ASP A 115 -12.71 15.73 27.71
N ASP A 116 -12.59 15.77 26.38
CA ASP A 116 -11.86 16.82 25.66
C ASP A 116 -12.72 17.46 24.55
N PRO A 117 -13.47 18.53 24.87
CA PRO A 117 -14.27 19.25 23.90
C PRO A 117 -13.46 19.96 22.80
N LYS A 118 -12.12 20.02 22.91
CA LYS A 118 -11.25 20.60 21.87
C LYS A 118 -10.75 19.55 20.88
N ASP A 119 -10.95 18.26 21.15
CA ASP A 119 -10.61 17.18 20.21
C ASP A 119 -11.57 17.20 18.99
N GLY A 120 -11.19 17.98 17.97
CA GLY A 120 -11.92 18.06 16.71
C GLY A 120 -11.97 16.73 15.94
N TYR A 121 -11.01 15.82 16.17
CA TYR A 121 -11.01 14.51 15.53
C TYR A 121 -12.04 13.58 16.16
N ALA A 122 -12.16 13.57 17.49
CA ALA A 122 -13.23 12.83 18.18
C ALA A 122 -14.62 13.31 17.74
N LYS A 123 -14.82 14.62 17.60
CA LYS A 123 -16.08 15.18 17.05
C LYS A 123 -16.36 14.72 15.63
N SER A 124 -15.34 14.76 14.76
CA SER A 124 -15.47 14.33 13.36
C SER A 124 -15.72 12.82 13.25
N ALA A 125 -15.05 12.02 14.09
CA ALA A 125 -15.28 10.59 14.20
C ALA A 125 -16.70 10.30 14.70
N LEU A 126 -17.16 10.98 15.75
CA LEU A 126 -18.50 10.82 16.28
C LEU A 126 -19.57 11.10 15.22
N ALA A 127 -19.42 12.19 14.46
CA ALA A 127 -20.31 12.51 13.34
C ALA A 127 -20.30 11.41 12.27
N ARG A 128 -19.12 10.93 11.87
CA ARG A 128 -18.98 9.82 10.92
C ARG A 128 -19.64 8.54 11.42
N HIS A 129 -19.45 8.19 12.69
CA HIS A 129 -20.01 6.98 13.27
C HIS A 129 -21.54 7.08 13.44
N ARG A 130 -22.08 8.25 13.78
CA ARG A 130 -23.54 8.45 13.77
C ARG A 130 -24.13 8.32 12.38
N GLN A 131 -23.47 8.86 11.35
CA GLN A 131 -23.88 8.66 9.97
C GLN A 131 -23.83 7.17 9.61
N LEU A 132 -22.72 6.50 9.91
CA LEU A 132 -22.54 5.09 9.63
C LEU A 132 -23.63 4.23 10.31
N LEU A 133 -24.02 4.54 11.55
CA LEU A 133 -25.11 3.83 12.24
C LEU A 133 -26.45 3.89 11.47
N ALA A 134 -26.68 4.97 10.72
CA ALA A 134 -27.91 5.17 9.96
C ALA A 134 -27.94 4.36 8.66
N ASP A 135 -26.79 4.08 8.03
CA ASP A 135 -26.73 3.56 6.66
C ASP A 135 -25.85 2.29 6.46
N PHE A 136 -25.13 1.80 7.48
CA PHE A 136 -24.17 0.70 7.31
C PHE A 136 -24.78 -0.59 6.77
N GLU A 137 -26.06 -0.87 7.05
CA GLU A 137 -26.75 -2.05 6.53
C GLU A 137 -26.86 -2.03 5.00
N ALA A 138 -27.05 -0.85 4.41
CA ALA A 138 -27.12 -0.66 2.96
C ALA A 138 -25.73 -0.51 2.32
N GLN A 139 -24.68 -0.30 3.12
CA GLN A 139 -23.32 -0.01 2.67
C GLN A 139 -22.31 -1.09 3.09
N ARG A 140 -22.79 -2.29 3.43
CA ARG A 140 -21.92 -3.42 3.82
C ARG A 140 -20.88 -3.66 2.73
N THR A 141 -19.62 -3.45 3.10
CA THR A 141 -18.49 -3.59 2.18
C THR A 141 -17.49 -4.57 2.77
N LYS A 142 -17.14 -5.57 1.97
CA LYS A 142 -16.00 -6.45 2.23
C LYS A 142 -14.80 -5.90 1.50
N TRP A 143 -13.71 -5.68 2.23
CA TRP A 143 -12.49 -5.14 1.65
C TRP A 143 -11.66 -6.26 1.04
N ASP A 144 -11.08 -6.03 -0.13
CA ASP A 144 -10.11 -6.93 -0.75
C ASP A 144 -8.68 -6.53 -0.34
N VAL A 145 -8.46 -5.23 -0.12
CA VAL A 145 -7.18 -4.68 0.32
C VAL A 145 -7.40 -3.57 1.35
N ILE A 146 -6.58 -3.56 2.39
CA ILE A 146 -6.50 -2.46 3.34
C ILE A 146 -5.08 -1.88 3.33
N VAL A 147 -4.97 -0.61 2.98
CA VAL A 147 -3.73 0.16 2.99
C VAL A 147 -3.63 0.89 4.32
N LEU A 148 -2.58 0.58 5.09
CA LEU A 148 -2.30 1.16 6.39
C LEU A 148 -1.13 2.12 6.26
N GLN A 149 -1.37 3.41 6.50
CA GLN A 149 -0.34 4.43 6.39
C GLN A 149 0.40 4.63 7.73
N SER A 150 1.75 4.64 7.72
CA SER A 150 2.56 5.11 8.85
C SER A 150 2.66 6.63 8.90
N TYR A 151 3.02 7.22 10.03
CA TYR A 151 3.31 8.64 10.20
C TYR A 151 4.25 8.91 11.37
N ARG A 152 5.57 8.85 11.11
CA ARG A 152 6.67 9.06 12.10
C ARG A 152 6.64 8.09 13.30
N ASP A 153 5.63 7.24 13.37
CA ASP A 153 5.35 6.28 14.42
C ASP A 153 5.90 4.89 14.09
N ASP A 154 6.77 4.83 13.08
CA ASP A 154 7.50 3.69 12.56
C ASP A 154 9.02 3.83 12.75
N LEU A 155 9.47 4.89 13.43
CA LEU A 155 10.89 5.22 13.63
C LEU A 155 11.56 4.41 14.76
N GLU A 156 10.77 3.87 15.69
CA GLU A 156 11.25 3.06 16.82
C GLU A 156 11.25 1.55 16.51
N GLY A 157 11.19 1.19 15.22
CA GLY A 157 11.22 -0.19 14.74
C GLY A 157 10.11 -1.04 15.38
N ARG A 158 10.50 -2.15 16.02
CA ARG A 158 9.58 -3.13 16.61
C ARG A 158 8.76 -2.60 17.81
N GLU A 159 9.26 -1.57 18.49
CA GLU A 159 8.61 -0.98 19.67
C GLU A 159 7.71 0.19 19.30
N SER A 160 7.70 0.55 18.02
CA SER A 160 6.94 1.67 17.49
C SER A 160 5.43 1.41 17.52
N LEU A 161 4.64 2.47 17.66
CA LEU A 161 3.18 2.39 17.64
C LEU A 161 2.64 1.87 16.30
N TYR A 162 3.36 2.08 15.19
CA TYR A 162 3.01 1.48 13.92
C TYR A 162 3.16 -0.05 13.95
N ALA A 163 4.25 -0.56 14.52
CA ALA A 163 4.47 -1.99 14.71
C ALA A 163 3.48 -2.62 15.72
N GLU A 164 2.93 -1.83 16.66
CA GLU A 164 1.89 -2.30 17.58
C GLU A 164 0.49 -2.34 16.93
N TYR A 165 0.12 -1.31 16.17
CA TYR A 165 -1.26 -1.16 15.67
C TYR A 165 -1.50 -1.72 14.27
N ALA A 166 -0.48 -1.82 13.41
CA ALA A 166 -0.64 -2.47 12.11
C ALA A 166 -1.07 -3.95 12.24
N PRO A 167 -0.51 -4.77 13.16
CA PRO A 167 -1.01 -6.12 13.39
C PRO A 167 -2.47 -6.18 13.82
N LYS A 168 -2.92 -5.27 14.71
CA LYS A 168 -4.33 -5.21 15.16
C LYS A 168 -5.30 -4.96 14.00
N PHE A 169 -4.96 -4.03 13.09
CA PHE A 169 -5.74 -3.82 11.86
C PHE A 169 -5.62 -4.98 10.88
N SER A 170 -4.44 -5.62 10.80
CA SER A 170 -4.21 -6.77 9.94
C SER A 170 -5.05 -7.97 10.35
N GLU A 171 -5.27 -8.22 11.64
CA GLU A 171 -6.15 -9.28 12.11
C GLU A 171 -7.59 -9.07 11.59
N LEU A 172 -8.10 -7.84 11.69
CA LEU A 172 -9.42 -7.48 11.17
C LEU A 172 -9.50 -7.61 9.64
N ALA A 173 -8.43 -7.25 8.92
CA ALA A 173 -8.33 -7.42 7.48
C ALA A 173 -8.36 -8.90 7.09
N LYS A 174 -7.56 -9.73 7.76
CA LYS A 174 -7.44 -11.16 7.45
C LYS A 174 -8.70 -11.95 7.83
N ALA A 175 -9.43 -11.53 8.87
CA ALA A 175 -10.71 -12.15 9.24
C ALA A 175 -11.76 -12.11 8.10
N GLN A 176 -11.63 -11.16 7.17
CA GLN A 176 -12.44 -11.08 5.95
C GLN A 176 -11.69 -11.52 4.69
N GLY A 177 -10.47 -12.04 4.78
CA GLY A 177 -9.65 -12.43 3.63
C GLY A 177 -9.07 -11.24 2.85
N ALA A 178 -9.07 -10.03 3.41
CA ALA A 178 -8.42 -8.88 2.80
C ALA A 178 -6.89 -8.98 2.93
N ARG A 179 -6.17 -8.55 1.90
CA ARG A 179 -4.72 -8.35 1.97
C ARG A 179 -4.40 -7.02 2.66
N VAL A 180 -3.24 -6.94 3.28
CA VAL A 180 -2.73 -5.70 3.89
C VAL A 180 -1.58 -5.14 3.05
N ILE A 181 -1.60 -3.83 2.86
CA ILE A 181 -0.46 -3.07 2.36
C ILE A 181 -0.01 -2.10 3.44
N LEU A 182 1.25 -2.22 3.85
CA LEU A 182 1.91 -1.20 4.68
C LEU A 182 2.38 -0.07 3.76
N TYR A 183 1.74 1.09 3.87
CA TYR A 183 2.20 2.32 3.25
C TYR A 183 3.13 3.04 4.25
N GLU A 184 4.43 2.71 4.15
CA GLU A 184 5.46 3.37 4.95
C GLU A 184 5.75 4.77 4.39
N THR A 185 5.54 5.81 5.20
CA THR A 185 5.81 7.21 4.82
C THR A 185 7.19 7.66 5.29
N THR A 186 7.76 8.65 4.61
CA THR A 186 9.09 9.17 4.92
C THR A 186 9.16 10.71 5.05
N PRO A 187 8.35 11.32 5.93
CA PRO A 187 8.26 12.78 6.05
C PRO A 187 9.57 13.48 6.43
N THR A 188 10.50 12.78 7.08
CA THR A 188 11.74 13.35 7.63
C THR A 188 12.94 13.30 6.69
N THR A 189 12.82 12.66 5.52
CA THR A 189 13.95 12.46 4.59
C THR A 189 13.72 13.09 3.21
N GLN A 190 12.59 13.79 3.03
CA GLN A 190 12.26 14.46 1.77
C GLN A 190 13.05 15.76 1.59
N ASN A 191 13.63 15.95 0.41
CA ASN A 191 14.35 17.16 0.03
C ASN A 191 13.41 18.19 -0.59
N ALA A 192 13.45 19.43 -0.08
CA ALA A 192 12.77 20.57 -0.70
C ALA A 192 13.59 21.19 -1.84
N GLU A 193 14.91 20.99 -1.80
CA GLU A 193 15.85 21.53 -2.78
C GLU A 193 16.55 20.37 -3.50
N PRO A 194 17.03 20.57 -4.73
CA PRO A 194 17.91 19.63 -5.39
C PRO A 194 19.14 19.27 -4.53
N LEU A 195 19.52 18.00 -4.55
CA LEU A 195 20.63 17.49 -3.76
C LEU A 195 21.95 17.66 -4.50
N LYS A 196 23.01 18.04 -3.76
CA LYS A 196 24.38 18.13 -4.29
C LYS A 196 25.18 16.83 -4.15
N ALA A 197 24.70 15.92 -3.32
CA ALA A 197 25.29 14.61 -3.07
C ALA A 197 24.18 13.62 -2.69
N ALA A 198 24.40 12.34 -2.97
CA ALA A 198 23.47 11.29 -2.59
C ALA A 198 23.32 11.21 -1.06
N PRO A 199 22.11 10.98 -0.53
CA PRO A 199 21.91 10.73 0.90
C PRO A 199 22.61 9.45 1.35
N ASP A 200 23.04 9.41 2.61
CA ASP A 200 23.54 8.19 3.24
C ASP A 200 22.43 7.12 3.31
N PRO A 201 22.63 5.92 2.74
CA PRO A 201 21.62 4.87 2.74
C PRO A 201 21.38 4.20 4.10
N GLU A 202 22.29 4.33 5.08
CA GLU A 202 22.30 3.50 6.28
C GLU A 202 20.97 3.55 7.08
N LEU A 203 20.48 4.77 7.36
CA LEU A 203 19.25 4.97 8.12
C LEU A 203 18.03 4.39 7.41
N MET A 204 17.94 4.58 6.09
CA MET A 204 16.81 4.12 5.27
C MET A 204 16.83 2.59 5.12
N MET A 205 18.02 1.99 5.01
CA MET A 205 18.17 0.53 4.99
C MET A 205 17.88 -0.11 6.36
N LYS A 206 18.20 0.57 7.48
CA LYS A 206 17.75 0.13 8.81
C LYS A 206 16.23 0.14 8.91
N LYS A 207 15.59 1.26 8.54
CA LYS A 207 14.12 1.39 8.54
C LYS A 207 13.47 0.33 7.64
N ALA A 208 13.99 0.12 6.43
CA ALA A 208 13.48 -0.88 5.50
C ALA A 208 13.51 -2.29 6.10
N ARG A 209 14.56 -2.67 6.85
CA ARG A 209 14.62 -3.97 7.54
C ARG A 209 13.58 -4.10 8.65
N GLU A 210 13.32 -3.04 9.42
CA GLU A 210 12.31 -3.04 10.48
C GLU A 210 10.89 -3.18 9.90
N ILE A 211 10.60 -2.46 8.81
CA ILE A 211 9.33 -2.57 8.10
C ILE A 211 9.20 -3.94 7.42
N ALA A 212 10.29 -4.51 6.89
CA ALA A 212 10.28 -5.86 6.34
C ALA A 212 10.00 -6.92 7.41
N ALA A 213 10.52 -6.74 8.64
CA ALA A 213 10.21 -7.61 9.76
C ALA A 213 8.71 -7.57 10.11
N LEU A 214 8.14 -6.36 10.21
CA LEU A 214 6.70 -6.17 10.42
C LEU A 214 5.87 -6.79 9.29
N ALA A 215 6.25 -6.54 8.03
CA ALA A 215 5.58 -7.10 6.86
C ALA A 215 5.60 -8.63 6.83
N ASN A 216 6.71 -9.26 7.26
CA ASN A 216 6.79 -10.71 7.43
C ASN A 216 5.87 -11.20 8.56
N GLN A 217 5.85 -10.51 9.70
CA GLN A 217 5.00 -10.86 10.84
C GLN A 217 3.52 -10.88 10.46
N ILE A 218 3.07 -9.87 9.70
CA ILE A 218 1.65 -9.71 9.38
C ILE A 218 1.29 -10.14 7.96
N ASP A 219 2.21 -10.76 7.21
CA ASP A 219 2.05 -11.10 5.79
C ASP A 219 1.43 -9.97 4.95
N ALA A 220 2.12 -8.82 4.93
CA ALA A 220 1.69 -7.64 4.19
C ALA A 220 2.63 -7.33 3.02
N SER A 221 2.07 -6.80 1.93
CA SER A 221 2.87 -6.10 0.91
C SER A 221 3.23 -4.70 1.41
N VAL A 222 4.22 -4.05 0.81
CA VAL A 222 4.72 -2.76 1.30
C VAL A 222 4.92 -1.79 0.15
N ALA A 223 4.51 -0.53 0.34
CA ALA A 223 5.00 0.62 -0.40
C ALA A 223 6.10 1.31 0.44
N PRO A 224 7.39 1.03 0.19
CA PRO A 224 8.50 1.37 1.10
C PRO A 224 9.09 2.73 0.74
N MET A 225 8.38 3.81 1.07
CA MET A 225 8.71 5.13 0.53
C MET A 225 10.06 5.67 0.98
N SER A 226 10.59 5.27 2.14
CA SER A 226 11.96 5.63 2.55
C SER A 226 13.01 5.15 1.56
N LEU A 227 12.87 3.92 1.05
CA LEU A 227 13.79 3.32 0.09
C LEU A 227 13.57 3.87 -1.32
N VAL A 228 12.32 4.07 -1.71
CA VAL A 228 11.97 4.70 -3.01
C VAL A 228 12.46 6.14 -3.08
N ALA A 229 12.29 6.91 -2.00
CA ALA A 229 12.80 8.28 -1.91
C ALA A 229 14.33 8.32 -2.00
N LEU A 230 15.04 7.45 -1.25
CA LEU A 230 16.49 7.35 -1.32
C LEU A 230 16.98 7.06 -2.75
N ARG A 231 16.31 6.15 -3.45
CA ARG A 231 16.63 5.81 -4.84
C ARG A 231 16.40 6.99 -5.77
N CYS A 232 15.26 7.67 -5.65
CA CYS A 232 14.98 8.88 -6.42
C CYS A 232 16.03 9.98 -6.16
N GLN A 233 16.39 10.22 -4.90
CA GLN A 233 17.37 11.22 -4.50
C GLN A 233 18.78 10.92 -5.03
N THR A 234 19.10 9.65 -5.27
CA THR A 234 20.38 9.21 -5.80
C THR A 234 20.42 9.29 -7.33
N GLU A 235 19.35 8.86 -8.02
CA GLU A 235 19.31 8.82 -9.49
C GLU A 235 18.85 10.13 -10.14
N ARG A 236 17.98 10.86 -9.45
CA ARG A 236 17.38 12.12 -9.87
C ARG A 236 17.51 13.17 -8.75
N PRO A 237 18.75 13.54 -8.37
CA PRO A 237 18.98 14.53 -7.30
C PRO A 237 18.43 15.91 -7.66
N ASP A 238 18.11 16.16 -8.93
CA ASP A 238 17.41 17.36 -9.42
C ASP A 238 15.93 17.42 -8.99
N LEU A 239 15.30 16.28 -8.71
CA LEU A 239 13.90 16.22 -8.30
C LEU A 239 13.74 16.44 -6.80
N THR A 240 12.83 17.34 -6.44
CA THR A 240 12.43 17.60 -5.06
C THR A 240 11.26 16.70 -4.68
N LEU A 241 11.19 16.29 -3.40
CA LEU A 241 10.20 15.33 -2.88
C LEU A 241 9.22 15.93 -1.87
N ARG A 242 9.46 17.15 -1.41
CA ARG A 242 8.52 17.94 -0.62
C ARG A 242 8.45 19.36 -1.14
N PHE A 243 7.41 20.08 -0.73
CA PHE A 243 7.34 21.51 -0.99
C PHE A 243 8.42 22.27 -0.21
N ILE A 244 8.74 23.46 -0.69
CA ILE A 244 9.64 24.40 -0.01
C ILE A 244 8.91 25.00 1.18
N ASN A 245 7.71 25.53 0.94
CA ASN A 245 6.89 26.25 1.93
C ASN A 245 5.99 25.33 2.77
N ASP A 246 6.05 24.01 2.55
CA ASP A 246 5.28 23.02 3.29
C ASP A 246 6.09 21.71 3.44
N ALA A 247 6.19 21.17 4.65
CA ALA A 247 6.97 19.94 4.90
C ALA A 247 6.30 18.66 4.35
N HIS A 248 5.13 18.76 3.73
CA HIS A 248 4.46 17.64 3.08
C HIS A 248 5.10 17.25 1.74
N LEU A 249 4.87 16.00 1.36
CA LEU A 249 5.20 15.48 0.04
C LEU A 249 4.63 16.36 -1.07
N ASN A 250 5.45 16.66 -2.08
CA ASN A 250 4.99 17.35 -3.29
C ASN A 250 4.43 16.34 -4.32
N GLN A 251 4.07 16.84 -5.49
CA GLN A 251 3.53 16.07 -6.61
C GLN A 251 4.48 14.95 -7.05
N THR A 252 5.80 15.16 -7.08
CA THR A 252 6.79 14.12 -7.45
C THR A 252 6.72 12.94 -6.49
N MET A 253 6.79 13.22 -5.18
CA MET A 253 6.77 12.17 -4.17
C MET A 253 5.42 11.48 -4.06
N ALA A 254 4.32 12.20 -4.31
CA ALA A 254 2.99 11.61 -4.43
C ALA A 254 2.87 10.69 -5.65
N TYR A 255 3.47 11.04 -6.79
CA TYR A 255 3.51 10.18 -7.97
C TYR A 255 4.33 8.91 -7.75
N LEU A 256 5.52 9.02 -7.12
CA LEU A 256 6.31 7.86 -6.68
C LEU A 256 5.52 6.97 -5.71
N THR A 257 4.76 7.59 -4.81
CA THR A 257 3.90 6.87 -3.87
C THR A 257 2.81 6.09 -4.59
N ALA A 258 2.13 6.70 -5.56
CA ALA A 258 1.11 6.02 -6.36
C ALA A 258 1.68 4.83 -7.14
N CYS A 259 2.85 5.02 -7.77
CA CYS A 259 3.57 3.96 -8.47
C CYS A 259 3.96 2.80 -7.53
N SER A 260 4.44 3.12 -6.33
CA SER A 260 4.84 2.12 -5.33
C SER A 260 3.65 1.36 -4.76
N LEU A 261 2.51 2.04 -4.56
CA LEU A 261 1.26 1.39 -4.16
C LEU A 261 0.70 0.49 -5.27
N TYR A 262 0.78 0.90 -6.53
CA TYR A 262 0.44 0.04 -7.67
C TYR A 262 1.30 -1.24 -7.69
N ALA A 263 2.62 -1.09 -7.54
CA ALA A 263 3.54 -2.23 -7.45
C ALA A 263 3.20 -3.14 -6.27
N ALA A 264 2.91 -2.58 -5.09
CA ALA A 264 2.51 -3.36 -3.91
C ALA A 264 1.13 -4.04 -4.06
N LEU A 265 0.22 -3.47 -4.84
CA LEU A 265 -1.11 -4.03 -5.10
C LEU A 265 -1.06 -5.24 -6.02
N PHE A 266 -0.26 -5.17 -7.08
CA PHE A 266 -0.31 -6.08 -8.22
C PHE A 266 0.97 -6.89 -8.46
N ASP A 267 2.06 -6.60 -7.74
CA ASP A 267 3.39 -7.17 -7.97
C ASP A 267 3.84 -7.01 -9.44
N ARG A 268 3.58 -5.83 -10.00
CA ARG A 268 3.87 -5.48 -11.39
C ARG A 268 4.51 -4.09 -11.48
N SER A 269 5.42 -3.92 -12.44
CA SER A 269 5.98 -2.60 -12.75
C SER A 269 4.88 -1.63 -13.22
N PRO A 270 4.88 -0.37 -12.75
CA PRO A 270 4.03 0.70 -13.27
C PRO A 270 4.59 1.34 -14.54
N GLU A 271 5.76 0.91 -15.03
CA GLU A 271 6.37 1.43 -16.26
C GLU A 271 5.43 1.28 -17.46
N GLY A 272 5.29 2.36 -18.23
CA GLY A 272 4.41 2.43 -19.39
C GLY A 272 2.96 2.79 -19.07
N LEU A 273 2.56 2.91 -17.79
CA LEU A 273 1.22 3.38 -17.45
C LEU A 273 1.01 4.83 -17.92
N PRO A 274 -0.16 5.18 -18.48
CA PRO A 274 -0.41 6.46 -19.15
C PRO A 274 -0.68 7.64 -18.19
N ILE A 275 -0.55 7.44 -16.87
CA ILE A 275 -0.82 8.49 -15.88
C ILE A 275 0.33 9.50 -15.89
N ALA A 276 0.10 10.66 -16.49
CA ALA A 276 1.12 11.67 -16.74
C ALA A 276 1.02 12.94 -15.88
N SER A 277 0.06 13.00 -14.95
CA SER A 277 -0.08 14.16 -14.07
C SER A 277 -0.64 13.80 -12.71
N ILE A 278 -0.43 14.68 -11.74
CA ILE A 278 -1.01 14.58 -10.41
C ILE A 278 -1.39 15.96 -9.87
N THR A 279 -2.50 16.03 -9.14
CA THR A 279 -3.11 17.29 -8.68
C THR A 279 -3.29 17.29 -7.18
N ASP A 280 -2.72 18.27 -6.50
CA ASP A 280 -2.94 18.45 -5.06
C ASP A 280 -4.32 19.04 -4.74
N ILE A 281 -4.74 18.86 -3.49
CA ILE A 281 -6.01 19.37 -2.95
C ILE A 281 -5.79 20.50 -1.96
N ARG A 282 -4.53 20.94 -1.76
CA ARG A 282 -4.15 22.01 -0.84
C ARG A 282 -3.53 23.16 -1.63
N PHE A 283 -4.21 24.31 -1.56
CA PHE A 283 -3.91 25.49 -2.37
C PHE A 283 -3.06 26.52 -1.61
N LEU A 284 -2.44 27.46 -2.32
CA LEU A 284 -1.83 28.66 -1.72
C LEU A 284 -2.88 29.75 -1.50
N GLY A 285 -3.24 29.99 -0.24
CA GLY A 285 -4.24 31.00 0.12
C GLY A 285 -5.60 30.69 -0.54
N GLU A 286 -6.15 31.69 -1.24
CA GLU A 286 -7.44 31.59 -1.95
C GLU A 286 -7.29 31.14 -3.41
N ASP A 287 -6.08 31.18 -3.99
CA ASP A 287 -5.86 30.79 -5.38
C ASP A 287 -5.80 29.27 -5.53
N ARG A 288 -6.91 28.70 -6.01
CA ARG A 288 -7.08 27.25 -6.19
C ARG A 288 -6.31 26.67 -7.38
N THR A 289 -5.64 27.50 -8.17
CA THR A 289 -4.79 27.06 -9.29
C THR A 289 -3.34 26.84 -8.87
N LYS A 290 -2.97 27.23 -7.64
CA LYS A 290 -1.60 27.21 -7.14
C LYS A 290 -1.41 26.21 -6.01
N ASP A 291 -0.31 25.46 -6.06
CA ASP A 291 0.16 24.64 -4.96
C ASP A 291 0.88 25.47 -3.89
N ARG A 292 1.44 24.80 -2.88
CA ARG A 292 2.08 25.46 -1.71
C ARG A 292 3.31 26.29 -2.05
N ASP A 293 3.95 26.05 -3.18
CA ASP A 293 5.13 26.80 -3.61
C ASP A 293 4.77 27.91 -4.62
N GLY A 294 3.48 28.03 -5.00
CA GLY A 294 3.00 29.01 -5.97
C GLY A 294 3.06 28.52 -7.42
N ASP A 295 3.39 27.24 -7.61
CA ASP A 295 3.43 26.55 -8.89
C ASP A 295 2.03 26.00 -9.25
N PRO A 296 1.80 25.56 -10.51
CA PRO A 296 0.51 24.98 -10.88
C PRO A 296 0.09 23.81 -9.98
N ILE A 297 -1.14 23.82 -9.49
CA ILE A 297 -1.70 22.79 -8.59
C ILE A 297 -1.63 21.38 -9.17
N THR A 298 -1.70 21.28 -10.51
CA THR A 298 -1.49 20.06 -11.27
C THR A 298 -0.10 20.09 -11.88
N ARG A 299 0.72 19.09 -11.54
CA ARG A 299 1.99 18.85 -12.21
C ARG A 299 1.78 17.83 -13.32
N ALA A 300 2.07 18.21 -14.55
CA ALA A 300 2.28 17.28 -15.66
C ALA A 300 3.76 16.88 -15.70
N PHE A 301 4.03 15.60 -15.88
CA PHE A 301 5.37 15.06 -16.00
C PHE A 301 5.77 14.95 -17.48
N SER A 302 7.02 15.28 -17.80
CA SER A 302 7.59 14.92 -19.10
C SER A 302 7.62 13.39 -19.25
N ASP A 303 7.68 12.87 -20.48
CA ASP A 303 7.79 11.42 -20.68
C ASP A 303 9.00 10.82 -19.95
N LYS A 304 10.14 11.51 -20.03
CA LYS A 304 11.35 11.10 -19.31
C LYS A 304 11.13 11.05 -17.79
N ASP A 305 10.57 12.10 -17.20
CA ASP A 305 10.32 12.11 -15.74
C ASP A 305 9.34 11.03 -15.33
N ARG A 306 8.27 10.83 -16.12
CA ARG A 306 7.27 9.80 -15.88
C ARG A 306 7.90 8.40 -15.89
N GLU A 307 8.67 8.09 -16.93
CA GLU A 307 9.36 6.81 -17.09
C GLU A 307 10.37 6.58 -15.96
N ASP A 308 11.20 7.58 -15.65
CA ASP A 308 12.16 7.50 -14.54
C ASP A 308 11.46 7.24 -13.21
N LEU A 309 10.39 7.99 -12.88
CA LEU A 309 9.69 7.85 -11.61
C LEU A 309 8.97 6.49 -11.50
N GLN A 310 8.38 5.98 -12.59
CA GLN A 310 7.77 4.65 -12.62
C GLN A 310 8.82 3.55 -12.36
N ARG A 311 9.95 3.61 -13.07
CA ARG A 311 11.07 2.66 -12.91
C ARG A 311 11.68 2.74 -11.51
N ILE A 312 11.95 3.94 -10.99
CA ILE A 312 12.51 4.17 -9.65
C ILE A 312 11.60 3.58 -8.57
N ALA A 313 10.29 3.79 -8.67
CA ALA A 313 9.32 3.21 -7.74
C ALA A 313 9.34 1.67 -7.79
N TRP A 314 9.31 1.08 -8.99
CA TRP A 314 9.37 -0.36 -9.18
C TRP A 314 10.63 -0.98 -8.58
N GLU A 315 11.79 -0.46 -8.96
CA GLU A 315 13.09 -0.96 -8.49
C GLU A 315 13.24 -0.78 -6.98
N GLY A 316 12.76 0.33 -6.41
CA GLY A 316 12.72 0.52 -4.95
C GLY A 316 11.89 -0.54 -4.24
N VAL A 317 10.71 -0.88 -4.77
CA VAL A 317 9.88 -1.99 -4.26
C VAL A 317 10.59 -3.33 -4.40
N GLN A 318 11.25 -3.61 -5.53
CA GLN A 318 12.00 -4.85 -5.75
C GLN A 318 13.19 -5.02 -4.79
N ILE A 319 13.94 -3.94 -4.51
CA ILE A 319 15.03 -3.96 -3.51
C ILE A 319 14.45 -4.26 -2.11
N PHE A 320 13.31 -3.67 -1.78
CA PHE A 320 12.63 -3.97 -0.52
C PHE A 320 12.20 -5.43 -0.43
N GLN A 321 11.57 -5.98 -1.48
CA GLN A 321 11.16 -7.38 -1.53
C GLN A 321 12.35 -8.33 -1.34
N LYS A 322 13.48 -8.06 -2.01
CA LYS A 322 14.72 -8.83 -1.79
C LYS A 322 15.20 -8.77 -0.35
N THR A 323 15.18 -7.58 0.26
CA THR A 323 15.54 -7.39 1.68
C THR A 323 14.63 -8.20 2.61
N ARG A 324 13.32 -8.19 2.35
CA ARG A 324 12.32 -8.98 3.09
C ARG A 324 12.56 -10.48 2.97
N SER A 325 12.85 -10.99 1.77
CA SER A 325 13.13 -12.41 1.54
C SER A 325 14.42 -12.88 2.22
N VAL A 326 15.48 -12.06 2.22
CA VAL A 326 16.74 -12.38 2.92
C VAL A 326 16.50 -12.46 4.43
N LEU A 327 15.74 -11.51 4.99
CA LEU A 327 15.40 -11.51 6.41
C LEU A 327 14.58 -12.73 6.83
N ALA A 328 13.61 -13.15 6.01
CA ALA A 328 12.80 -14.36 6.28
C ALA A 328 13.68 -15.62 6.35
N LYS A 329 14.57 -15.82 5.37
CA LYS A 329 15.50 -16.98 5.33
C LYS A 329 16.47 -17.01 6.51
N ALA A 330 16.92 -15.85 6.99
CA ALA A 330 17.80 -15.76 8.15
C ALA A 330 17.10 -16.22 9.44
N ASN A 331 15.80 -15.96 9.57
CA ASN A 331 15.00 -16.36 10.74
C ASN A 331 14.60 -17.84 10.73
N GLU A 332 14.56 -18.49 9.56
CA GLU A 332 14.26 -19.92 9.41
C GLU A 332 15.49 -20.83 9.63
N SER A 333 16.70 -20.28 9.61
CA SER A 333 17.92 -21.05 9.83
C SER A 333 18.05 -21.43 11.32
N PRO A 334 18.19 -22.73 11.68
CA PRO A 334 18.33 -23.12 13.07
C PRO A 334 19.56 -22.44 13.69
N LYS A 335 19.36 -21.77 14.82
CA LYS A 335 20.45 -21.24 15.65
C LYS A 335 21.38 -22.41 15.97
N ARG A 336 22.56 -22.43 15.35
CA ARG A 336 23.60 -23.44 15.61
C ARG A 336 24.15 -23.30 17.01
#